data_AF-A0A6V7X3C0-F1
#
_entry.id   AF-A0A6V7X3C0-F1
#
_cell.length_a   1.000
_cell.length_b   1.000
_cell.length_c   1.000
_cell.angle_alpha   90.00
_cell.angle_beta   90.00
_cell.angle_gamma   90.00
#
_symmetry.space_group_name_H-M   'P 1'
#
loop_
_entity.id
_entity.type
_entity.pdbx_description
1 polymer ?
#
loop_
_entity_poly.entity_id
_entity_poly.type
_entity_poly.pdbx_seq_one_letter_code
_entity_poly.pdbx_strand_id
1 'polypeptide(L)'
;MEYILWNRDEFDRVYNCTGINVDDVPIEQRRYPLAAIICIIFGCIYYPLYFPCLYSFWKNRAKNPCYIFLIYLSILDIGTLWVPTFALGIFSLNGVF
;
A
#
# COMPACT_ATOMS: atom_id res chain seq x y z
N MET A 1 23.11 15.83 11.20
CA MET A 1 21.84 15.71 10.45
C MET A 1 20.93 16.92 10.70
N GLU A 2 20.79 17.39 11.95
CA GLU A 2 20.01 18.60 12.28
C GLU A 2 20.52 19.90 11.61
N TYR A 3 21.84 20.08 11.48
CA TYR A 3 22.41 21.30 10.90
C TYR A 3 22.07 21.50 9.42
N ILE A 4 21.91 20.40 8.68
CA ILE A 4 21.60 20.43 7.24
C ILE A 4 20.14 20.85 7.01
N LEU A 5 19.22 20.53 7.93
CA LEU A 5 17.81 20.90 7.80
C LEU A 5 17.56 22.42 7.92
N TRP A 6 18.42 23.13 8.65
CA TRP A 6 18.28 24.58 8.88
C TRP A 6 19.09 25.44 7.90
N ASN A 7 20.03 24.84 7.17
CA ASN A 7 20.80 25.52 6.13
C ASN A 7 20.23 25.18 4.74
N ARG A 8 19.29 26.02 4.26
CA ARG A 8 18.58 25.82 2.98
C ARG A 8 19.53 25.61 1.80
N ASP A 9 20.63 26.34 1.70
CA ASP A 9 21.57 26.24 0.57
C ASP A 9 22.30 24.88 0.55
N GLU A 10 22.68 24.37 1.72
CA GLU A 10 23.36 23.08 1.84
C GLU A 10 22.38 21.91 1.73
N PHE A 11 21.15 22.09 2.23
CA PHE A 11 20.05 21.17 2.00
C PHE A 11 19.73 21.03 0.52
N ASP A 12 19.54 22.16 -0.17
CA ASP A 12 19.24 22.20 -1.60
C ASP A 12 20.44 21.76 -2.46
N ARG A 13 21.67 21.70 -1.94
CA ARG A 13 22.80 21.11 -2.68
C ARG A 13 22.80 19.58 -2.63
N VAL A 14 22.45 19.00 -1.49
CA VAL A 14 22.57 17.55 -1.23
C VAL A 14 21.25 16.81 -1.49
N TYR A 15 20.12 17.48 -1.27
CA TYR A 15 18.78 16.92 -1.32
C TYR A 15 17.86 17.60 -2.34
N ASN A 16 18.40 18.44 -3.24
CA ASN A 16 17.60 18.93 -4.36
C ASN A 16 17.15 17.77 -5.24
N CYS A 17 15.84 17.60 -5.36
CA CYS A 17 15.25 16.79 -6.41
C CYS A 17 14.85 17.65 -7.63
N THR A 18 15.28 18.92 -7.73
CA THR A 18 14.97 19.79 -8.89
C THR A 18 15.51 19.27 -10.23
N GLY A 19 16.47 18.33 -10.22
CA GLY A 19 16.94 17.64 -11.42
C GLY A 19 16.08 16.45 -11.87
N ILE A 20 15.10 16.02 -11.06
CA ILE A 20 14.16 14.96 -11.41
C ILE A 20 12.87 15.64 -11.83
N ASN A 21 12.69 15.88 -13.13
CA ASN A 21 11.42 16.38 -13.62
C ASN A 21 10.45 15.21 -13.80
N VAL A 22 9.27 15.30 -13.17
CA VAL A 22 8.22 14.30 -13.29
C VAL A 22 7.68 14.23 -14.73
N ASP A 23 8.07 15.13 -15.62
CA ASP A 23 7.73 15.06 -17.05
C ASP A 23 8.82 14.41 -17.91
N ASP A 24 10.02 14.13 -17.38
CA ASP A 24 11.15 13.60 -18.17
C ASP A 24 10.92 12.15 -18.64
N VAL A 25 10.20 11.35 -17.85
CA VAL A 25 9.82 9.99 -18.25
C VAL A 25 8.37 10.00 -18.75
N PRO A 26 8.07 9.63 -20.01
CA PRO A 26 6.71 9.64 -20.52
C PRO A 26 5.81 8.67 -19.73
N ILE A 27 4.55 9.07 -19.52
CA ILE A 27 3.56 8.30 -18.73
C ILE A 27 3.43 6.86 -19.24
N GLU A 28 3.56 6.62 -20.55
CA GLU A 28 3.50 5.27 -21.12
C GLU A 28 4.60 4.33 -20.61
N GLN A 29 5.79 4.85 -20.29
CA GLN A 29 6.89 4.05 -19.72
C GLN A 29 6.74 3.79 -18.22
N ARG A 30 5.82 4.50 -17.55
CA ARG A 30 5.52 4.37 -16.11
C ARG A 30 4.38 3.41 -15.82
N ARG A 31 3.61 3.02 -16.84
CA ARG A 31 2.45 2.16 -16.66
C ARG A 31 2.88 0.70 -16.58
N TYR A 32 2.50 0.02 -15.52
CA TYR A 32 2.66 -1.43 -15.36
C TYR A 32 1.29 -2.12 -15.33
N PRO A 33 0.56 -2.15 -16.46
CA PRO A 33 -0.85 -2.55 -16.49
C PRO A 33 -1.07 -4.00 -16.08
N LEU A 34 -0.17 -4.92 -16.45
CA LEU A 34 -0.29 -6.33 -16.07
C LEU A 34 -0.17 -6.52 -14.55
N ALA A 35 0.84 -5.90 -13.93
CA ALA A 35 1.02 -5.94 -12.48
C ALA A 35 -0.18 -5.32 -11.76
N ALA A 36 -0.66 -4.17 -12.25
CA ALA A 36 -1.83 -3.50 -11.70
C ALA A 36 -3.10 -4.36 -11.73
N ILE A 37 -3.38 -5.00 -12.87
CA ILE A 37 -4.52 -5.90 -13.03
C ILE A 37 -4.43 -7.08 -12.06
N ILE A 38 -3.24 -7.70 -11.95
CA ILE A 38 -3.00 -8.81 -11.02
C ILE A 38 -3.26 -8.38 -9.57
N CYS A 39 -2.73 -7.22 -9.16
CA CYS A 39 -2.94 -6.66 -7.82
C CYS A 39 -4.41 -6.41 -7.51
N ILE A 40 -5.16 -5.82 -8.46
CA ILE A 40 -6.59 -5.54 -8.30
C ILE A 40 -7.39 -6.84 -8.22
N ILE A 41 -7.09 -7.83 -9.06
CA ILE A 41 -7.76 -9.15 -9.03
C ILE A 41 -7.52 -9.82 -7.66
N PHE A 42 -6.29 -9.82 -7.17
CA PHE A 42 -5.99 -10.37 -5.85
C PHE A 42 -6.73 -9.62 -4.74
N GLY A 43 -6.83 -8.28 -4.81
CA GLY A 43 -7.66 -7.49 -3.91
C GLY A 43 -9.11 -7.95 -3.93
N CYS A 44 -9.71 -8.07 -5.12
CA CYS A 44 -11.09 -8.53 -5.28
C CYS A 44 -11.35 -9.95 -4.76
N ILE A 45 -10.33 -10.82 -4.72
CA ILE A 45 -10.47 -12.19 -4.20
C ILE A 45 -10.22 -12.24 -2.69
N TYR A 46 -9.10 -11.69 -2.22
CA TYR A 46 -8.69 -11.82 -0.82
C TYR A 46 -9.51 -10.94 0.12
N TYR A 47 -9.87 -9.73 -0.31
CA TYR A 47 -10.64 -8.80 0.53
C TYR A 47 -11.98 -9.38 0.99
N PRO A 48 -12.83 -9.97 0.12
CA PRO A 48 -14.05 -10.62 0.58
C PRO A 48 -13.79 -11.90 1.38
N LEU A 49 -12.68 -12.61 1.13
CA LEU A 49 -12.34 -13.85 1.83
C LEU A 49 -11.98 -13.62 3.30
N TYR A 50 -11.55 -12.40 3.66
CA TYR A 50 -11.31 -12.04 5.06
C TYR A 50 -12.58 -12.01 5.91
N PHE A 51 -13.75 -11.69 5.35
CA PHE A 51 -15.01 -11.65 6.12
C PHE A 51 -15.44 -13.01 6.70
N PRO A 52 -15.50 -14.13 5.94
CA PRO A 52 -15.82 -15.43 6.52
C PRO A 52 -14.75 -15.91 7.52
N CYS A 53 -13.47 -15.56 7.32
CA CYS A 53 -12.41 -15.81 8.30
C CYS A 53 -12.69 -15.07 9.62
N LEU A 54 -12.98 -13.77 9.54
CA LEU A 54 -13.33 -12.95 10.70
C LEU A 54 -14.54 -13.51 11.45
N TYR A 55 -15.56 -13.94 10.71
CA TYR A 55 -16.76 -14.56 11.27
C TYR A 55 -16.45 -15.86 12.02
N SER A 56 -15.58 -16.70 11.46
CA SER A 56 -15.14 -17.95 12.11
C SER A 56 -14.41 -17.68 13.42
N PHE A 57 -13.51 -16.69 13.45
CA PHE A 57 -12.80 -16.29 14.67
C PHE A 57 -13.76 -15.70 15.70
N TRP A 58 -14.67 -14.83 15.28
CA TRP A 58 -15.69 -14.24 16.14
C TRP A 58 -16.55 -15.30 16.81
N LYS A 59 -16.97 -16.33 16.07
CA LYS A 59 -17.78 -17.44 16.59
C LYS A 59 -17.02 -18.27 17.63
N ASN A 60 -15.71 -18.44 17.46
CA ASN A 60 -14.89 -19.29 18.36
C ASN A 60 -14.17 -18.51 19.47
N ARG A 61 -14.31 -17.18 19.54
CA ARG A 61 -13.59 -16.31 20.50
C ARG A 61 -13.75 -16.70 21.97
N ALA A 62 -14.90 -17.25 22.35
CA ALA A 62 -15.17 -17.66 23.72
C ALA A 62 -14.43 -18.95 24.12
N LYS A 63 -14.01 -19.77 23.16
CA LYS A 63 -13.32 -21.05 23.41
C LYS A 63 -11.83 -20.88 23.68
N ASN A 64 -11.21 -19.89 23.04
CA ASN A 64 -9.78 -19.65 23.18
C ASN A 64 -9.46 -18.16 23.00
N PRO A 65 -8.76 -17.51 23.96
CA PRO A 65 -8.38 -16.10 23.86
C PRO A 65 -7.48 -15.79 22.65
N CYS A 66 -6.78 -16.77 22.09
CA CYS A 66 -5.98 -16.61 20.87
C CYS A 66 -6.81 -16.09 19.69
N TYR A 67 -8.10 -16.44 19.61
CA TYR A 67 -8.99 -15.92 18.55
C TYR A 67 -9.19 -14.40 18.64
N ILE A 68 -9.03 -13.78 19.80
CA ILE A 68 -9.11 -12.32 19.95
C ILE A 68 -7.93 -11.67 19.20
N PHE A 69 -6.71 -12.21 19.36
CA PHE A 69 -5.54 -11.74 18.62
C PHE A 69 -5.72 -11.94 17.10
N LEU A 70 -6.25 -13.08 16.68
CA LEU A 70 -6.52 -13.34 15.26
C LEU A 70 -7.53 -12.36 14.66
N ILE A 71 -8.56 -11.94 15.42
CA ILE A 71 -9.51 -10.91 14.97
C ILE A 71 -8.78 -9.58 14.75
N TYR A 72 -7.93 -9.14 15.69
CA TYR A 72 -7.18 -7.89 15.54
C TYR A 72 -6.22 -7.94 14.35
N LEU A 73 -5.48 -9.03 14.18
CA LEU A 73 -4.60 -9.23 13.02
C LEU A 73 -5.39 -9.17 11.71
N SER A 74 -6.54 -9.84 11.66
CA SER A 74 -7.38 -9.83 10.46
C SER A 74 -7.90 -8.43 10.10
N ILE A 75 -8.23 -7.59 11.09
CA ILE A 75 -8.65 -6.20 10.85
C ILE A 75 -7.48 -5.38 10.30
N LEU A 76 -6.29 -5.53 10.87
CA LEU A 76 -5.08 -4.87 10.38
C LEU A 76 -4.73 -5.34 8.95
N ASP A 77 -4.88 -6.63 8.66
CA ASP A 77 -4.63 -7.17 7.34
C ASP A 77 -5.62 -6.63 6.31
N ILE A 78 -6.92 -6.52 6.63
CA ILE A 78 -7.91 -5.89 5.73
C ILE A 78 -7.50 -4.44 5.41
N GLY A 79 -7.10 -3.67 6.43
CA GLY A 79 -6.67 -2.28 6.25
C GLY A 79 -5.39 -2.17 5.41
N THR A 80 -4.40 -3.00 5.71
CA THR A 80 -3.11 -2.97 5.00
C THR A 80 -3.20 -3.53 3.59
N LEU A 81 -4.06 -4.52 3.32
CA LEU A 81 -4.25 -5.13 2.01
C LEU A 81 -4.88 -4.18 0.99
N TRP A 82 -5.62 -3.15 1.46
CA TRP A 82 -6.25 -2.17 0.58
C TRP A 82 -5.24 -1.34 -0.24
N VAL A 83 -4.13 -0.93 0.40
CA VAL A 83 -3.08 -0.10 -0.22
C VAL A 83 -2.35 -0.82 -1.38
N PRO A 84 -1.78 -2.03 -1.21
CA PRO A 84 -1.05 -2.71 -2.28
C PRO A 84 -1.95 -3.24 -3.39
N THR A 85 -3.21 -3.54 -3.11
CA THR A 85 -4.11 -4.13 -4.12
C THR A 85 -4.85 -3.07 -4.93
N PHE A 86 -5.50 -2.11 -4.26
CA PHE A 86 -6.33 -1.10 -4.92
C PHE A 86 -5.57 0.18 -5.20
N ALA A 87 -4.94 0.80 -4.18
CA ALA A 87 -4.28 2.10 -4.38
C ALA A 87 -3.09 1.99 -5.36
N LEU A 88 -2.18 1.06 -5.12
CA LEU A 88 -1.05 0.78 -6.01
C LEU A 88 -1.49 0.29 -7.39
N GLY A 89 -2.53 -0.53 -7.47
CA GLY A 89 -3.11 -0.96 -8.74
C GLY A 89 -3.63 0.21 -9.57
N ILE A 90 -4.42 1.11 -8.96
CA ILE A 90 -4.97 2.29 -9.63
C ILE A 90 -3.86 3.27 -10.05
N PHE A 91 -2.89 3.53 -9.17
CA PHE A 91 -1.79 4.43 -9.48
C PHE A 91 -0.88 3.91 -10.61
N SER A 92 -0.64 2.60 -10.63
CA SER A 92 0.11 1.94 -11.70
C SER A 92 -0.64 1.97 -13.04
N LEU A 93 -1.97 1.90 -13.04
CA LEU A 93 -2.79 2.09 -14.26
C LEU A 93 -2.74 3.51 -14.80
N ASN A 94 -2.63 4.50 -13.91
CA ASN A 94 -2.57 5.91 -14.26
C ASN A 94 -1.14 6.42 -14.55
N GLY A 95 -0.11 5.59 -14.34
CA GLY A 95 1.30 5.98 -14.53
C GLY A 95 1.77 7.06 -13.56
N VAL A 96 1.13 7.13 -12.38
CA VAL A 96 1.52 8.04 -11.28
C VAL A 96 2.74 7.48 -10.54
N PHE A 97 3.06 6.21 -10.75
CA PHE A 97 4.19 5.48 -10.17
C PHE A 97 5.21 5.11 -11.24
#